data_AF-A0A540VFZ0-F1
#
_entry.id   AF-A0A540VFZ0-F1
#
_cell.length_a   1.000
_cell.length_b   1.000
_cell.length_c   1.000
_cell.angle_alpha   90.00
_cell.angle_beta   90.00
_cell.angle_gamma   90.00
#
_symmetry.space_group_name_H-M   'P 1'
#
loop_
_entity.id
_entity.type
_entity.pdbx_description
1 polymer ?
#
loop_
_entity_poly.entity_id
_entity_poly.type
_entity_poly.pdbx_seq_one_letter_code
_entity_poly.pdbx_strand_id
1 'polypeptide(L)'
;MSLHDRPSAPAPRLRWTGILFALAANLFLVTAAHLFVGRLFGPGALAPELLATVAAPVLAGVATALYVESRGAMHAFIGGMASAVLLGLLVFAGVWQMAIFAGAFCTLGGALTEILLRRRRRDR
;
A
#
# COMPACT_ATOMS: atom_id res chain seq x y z
N MET A 1 21.54 -16.95 36.24
CA MET A 1 20.53 -17.49 35.30
C MET A 1 19.96 -16.31 34.54
N SER A 2 20.40 -16.11 33.29
CA SER A 2 20.18 -14.89 32.52
C SER A 2 18.72 -14.80 32.02
N LEU A 3 18.09 -13.63 32.20
CA LEU A 3 16.72 -13.31 31.77
C LEU A 3 16.56 -13.20 30.23
N HIS A 4 17.51 -13.68 29.43
CA HIS A 4 17.60 -13.40 27.99
C HIS A 4 17.22 -14.53 27.03
N ASP A 5 16.95 -15.75 27.51
CA ASP A 5 16.53 -16.86 26.64
C ASP A 5 15.04 -17.16 26.74
N ARG A 6 14.20 -16.18 26.39
CA ARG A 6 12.84 -16.52 25.94
C ARG A 6 12.94 -16.82 24.44
N PRO A 7 12.67 -18.04 23.97
CA PRO A 7 12.60 -18.31 22.54
C PRO A 7 11.61 -17.32 21.93
N SER A 8 12.12 -16.46 21.06
CA SER A 8 11.31 -15.46 20.36
C SER A 8 10.31 -16.21 19.51
N ALA A 9 9.02 -15.98 19.74
CA ALA A 9 7.97 -16.61 18.95
C ALA A 9 8.26 -16.39 17.45
N PRO A 10 8.10 -17.41 16.60
CA PRO A 10 8.46 -17.30 15.18
C PRO A 10 7.75 -16.12 14.54
N ALA A 11 8.51 -15.29 13.81
CA ALA A 11 7.97 -14.12 13.14
C ALA A 11 6.84 -14.55 12.17
N PRO A 12 5.73 -13.78 12.11
CA PRO A 12 4.63 -14.10 11.20
C PRO A 12 5.14 -14.27 9.76
N ARG A 13 4.67 -15.30 9.06
CA ARG A 13 5.08 -15.58 7.69
C ARG A 13 4.48 -14.57 6.71
N LEU A 14 5.23 -14.25 5.66
CA LEU A 14 4.71 -13.51 4.51
C LEU A 14 3.76 -14.42 3.71
N ARG A 15 2.55 -13.94 3.46
CA ARG A 15 1.51 -14.66 2.72
C ARG A 15 1.44 -14.08 1.31
N TRP A 16 1.60 -14.94 0.30
CA TRP A 16 1.45 -14.54 -1.10
C TRP A 16 0.11 -13.89 -1.39
N THR A 17 -0.97 -14.35 -0.74
CA THR A 17 -2.31 -13.77 -0.89
C THR A 17 -2.37 -12.30 -0.45
N GLY A 18 -1.61 -11.90 0.57
CA GLY A 18 -1.53 -10.50 1.00
C GLY A 18 -0.76 -9.62 0.02
N ILE A 19 0.26 -10.17 -0.63
CA ILE A 19 1.02 -9.47 -1.68
C ILE A 19 0.14 -9.25 -2.91
N LEU A 20 -0.58 -10.29 -3.35
CA LEU A 20 -1.51 -10.21 -4.48
C LEU A 20 -2.65 -9.23 -4.20
N PHE A 21 -3.20 -9.25 -2.97
CA PHE A 21 -4.21 -8.29 -2.56
C PHE A 21 -3.68 -6.86 -2.63
N ALA A 22 -2.49 -6.60 -2.09
CA ALA A 22 -1.87 -5.27 -2.12
C ALA A 22 -1.63 -4.77 -3.56
N LEU A 23 -1.15 -5.65 -4.44
CA LEU A 23 -0.96 -5.36 -5.85
C LEU A 23 -2.30 -5.00 -6.51
N ALA A 24 -3.31 -5.84 -6.34
CA ALA A 24 -4.62 -5.65 -6.97
C ALA A 24 -5.33 -4.40 -6.43
N ALA A 25 -5.33 -4.18 -5.12
CA ALA A 25 -5.95 -3.04 -4.48
C ALA A 25 -5.28 -1.73 -4.92
N ASN A 26 -3.95 -1.69 -4.94
CA ASN A 26 -3.21 -0.49 -5.35
C ASN A 26 -3.43 -0.19 -6.84
N LEU A 27 -3.30 -1.21 -7.69
CA LEU A 27 -3.54 -1.08 -9.13
C LEU A 27 -4.97 -0.60 -9.40
N PHE A 28 -5.97 -1.21 -8.78
CA PHE A 28 -7.38 -0.87 -8.98
C PHE A 28 -7.69 0.55 -8.49
N LEU A 29 -7.35 0.91 -7.25
CA LEU A 29 -7.69 2.22 -6.68
C LEU A 29 -6.98 3.36 -7.41
N VAL A 30 -5.69 3.19 -7.74
CA VAL A 30 -4.93 4.22 -8.47
C VAL A 30 -5.49 4.38 -9.89
N THR A 31 -5.77 3.28 -10.60
CA THR A 31 -6.35 3.33 -11.95
C THR A 31 -7.73 3.96 -11.92
N ALA A 32 -8.59 3.54 -10.99
CA ALA A 32 -9.93 4.10 -10.83
C ALA A 32 -9.86 5.61 -10.53
N ALA A 33 -9.01 6.02 -9.59
CA ALA A 33 -8.80 7.43 -9.27
C ALA A 33 -8.30 8.21 -10.48
N HIS A 34 -7.30 7.72 -11.20
CA HIS A 34 -6.75 8.36 -12.38
C HIS A 34 -7.81 8.55 -13.49
N LEU A 35 -8.60 7.51 -13.79
CA LEU A 35 -9.66 7.58 -14.79
C LEU A 35 -10.82 8.48 -14.38
N PHE A 36 -11.22 8.44 -13.10
CA PHE A 36 -12.33 9.25 -12.61
C PHE A 36 -11.97 10.74 -12.58
N VAL A 37 -10.75 11.03 -12.14
CA VAL A 37 -10.16 12.37 -12.13
C VAL A 37 -10.09 12.96 -13.53
N GLY A 38 -9.56 12.20 -14.50
CA GLY A 38 -9.44 12.67 -15.88
C GLY A 38 -10.79 13.00 -16.51
N ARG A 39 -11.87 12.33 -16.09
CA ARG A 39 -13.23 12.59 -16.57
C ARG A 39 -13.93 13.77 -15.87
N LEU A 40 -13.70 13.97 -14.57
CA LEU A 40 -14.46 14.95 -13.80
C LEU A 40 -13.87 16.37 -13.86
N PHE A 41 -12.55 16.49 -13.98
CA PHE A 41 -11.85 17.78 -13.79
C PHE A 41 -11.05 18.27 -15.01
N GLY A 42 -10.94 17.46 -16.07
CA GLY A 42 -10.13 17.77 -17.24
C GLY A 42 -8.61 17.70 -16.99
N PRO A 43 -7.78 17.76 -18.06
CA PRO A 43 -6.33 17.69 -17.94
C PRO A 43 -5.74 18.96 -17.30
N GLY A 44 -4.89 18.82 -16.28
CA GLY A 44 -4.05 19.92 -15.74
C GLY A 44 -4.38 20.42 -14.32
N ALA A 45 -5.35 19.84 -13.63
CA ALA A 45 -5.60 20.18 -12.22
C ALA A 45 -4.64 19.42 -11.28
N LEU A 46 -3.99 20.13 -10.35
CA LEU A 46 -3.02 19.57 -9.38
C LEU A 46 -3.67 18.75 -8.25
N ALA A 47 -4.82 19.20 -7.73
CA ALA A 47 -5.50 18.54 -6.61
C ALA A 47 -5.96 17.10 -6.93
N PRO A 48 -6.45 16.80 -8.15
CA PRO A 48 -6.82 15.45 -8.55
C PRO A 48 -5.64 14.47 -8.72
N GLU A 49 -4.46 14.94 -9.12
CA GLU A 49 -3.28 14.07 -9.22
C GLU A 49 -2.82 13.55 -7.87
N LEU A 50 -2.91 14.37 -6.82
CA LEU A 50 -2.65 13.96 -5.44
C LEU A 50 -3.62 12.85 -4.99
N LEU A 51 -4.86 12.85 -5.48
CA LEU A 51 -5.83 11.81 -5.16
C LEU A 51 -5.37 10.44 -5.71
N ALA A 52 -4.94 10.40 -6.97
CA ALA A 52 -4.51 9.17 -7.63
C ALA A 52 -3.15 8.67 -7.13
N THR A 53 -2.24 9.57 -6.78
CA THR A 53 -0.85 9.22 -6.45
C THR A 53 -0.55 9.15 -4.95
N VAL A 54 -1.42 9.71 -4.11
CA VAL A 54 -1.26 9.73 -2.64
C VAL A 54 -2.45 9.08 -1.95
N ALA A 55 -3.66 9.60 -2.13
CA ALA A 55 -4.81 9.16 -1.34
C ALA A 55 -5.22 7.71 -1.65
N ALA A 56 -5.43 7.40 -2.93
CA ALA A 56 -5.75 6.05 -3.40
C ALA A 56 -4.73 4.99 -2.96
N PRO A 57 -3.41 5.20 -3.13
CA PRO A 57 -2.41 4.24 -2.68
C PRO A 57 -2.35 4.12 -1.16
N VAL A 58 -2.46 5.21 -0.39
CA VAL A 58 -2.54 5.12 1.08
C VAL A 58 -3.72 4.24 1.50
N LEU A 59 -4.90 4.43 0.89
CA LEU A 59 -6.09 3.60 1.17
C LEU A 59 -5.86 2.14 0.80
N ALA A 60 -5.18 1.85 -0.32
CA ALA A 60 -4.80 0.50 -0.69
C ALA A 60 -3.87 -0.14 0.35
N GLY A 61 -2.91 0.62 0.87
CA GLY A 61 -2.02 0.22 1.96
C GLY A 61 -2.77 -0.09 3.25
N VAL A 62 -3.71 0.79 3.64
CA VAL A 62 -4.57 0.59 4.81
C VAL A 62 -5.39 -0.68 4.65
N ALA A 63 -6.09 -0.84 3.53
CA ALA A 63 -6.90 -2.03 3.24
C ALA A 63 -6.04 -3.30 3.29
N THR A 64 -4.81 -3.25 2.76
CA THR A 64 -3.86 -4.35 2.83
C THR A 64 -3.55 -4.71 4.27
N ALA A 65 -3.15 -3.75 5.10
CA ALA A 65 -2.79 -4.03 6.49
C ALA A 65 -3.97 -4.56 7.31
N LEU A 66 -5.20 -4.11 7.04
CA LEU A 66 -6.41 -4.66 7.63
C LEU A 66 -6.68 -6.10 7.16
N TYR A 67 -6.44 -6.41 5.89
CA TYR A 67 -6.66 -7.74 5.32
C TYR A 67 -5.67 -8.80 5.84
N VAL A 68 -4.38 -8.47 5.91
CA VAL A 68 -3.35 -9.45 6.35
C VAL A 68 -3.16 -9.50 7.87
N GLU A 69 -3.56 -8.44 8.57
CA GLU A 69 -3.47 -8.26 10.04
C GLU A 69 -2.07 -8.35 10.68
N SER A 70 -1.08 -8.85 9.93
CA SER A 70 0.29 -9.09 10.36
C SER A 70 1.25 -8.79 9.21
N ARG A 71 2.36 -8.11 9.51
CA ARG A 71 3.32 -7.63 8.50
C ARG A 71 2.65 -6.85 7.34
N GLY A 72 1.63 -6.07 7.65
CA GLY A 72 0.88 -5.27 6.66
C GLY A 72 1.78 -4.36 5.83
N ALA A 73 2.78 -3.74 6.46
CA ALA A 73 3.77 -2.89 5.81
C ALA A 73 4.56 -3.66 4.73
N MET A 74 4.99 -4.88 5.02
CA MET A 74 5.79 -5.67 4.08
C MET A 74 4.96 -6.19 2.92
N HIS A 75 3.71 -6.60 3.15
CA HIS A 75 2.80 -6.99 2.07
C HIS A 75 2.46 -5.79 1.17
N ALA A 76 2.17 -4.63 1.78
CA ALA A 76 1.91 -3.38 1.07
C ALA A 76 3.14 -2.91 0.28
N PHE A 77 4.35 -3.08 0.82
CA PHE A 77 5.59 -2.76 0.11
C PHE A 77 5.77 -3.63 -1.13
N ILE A 78 5.73 -4.95 -0.98
CA ILE A 78 6.00 -5.86 -2.11
C ILE A 78 4.91 -5.71 -3.18
N GLY A 79 3.63 -5.70 -2.78
CA GLY A 79 2.53 -5.53 -3.73
C GLY A 79 2.47 -4.11 -4.32
N GLY A 80 2.80 -3.08 -3.53
CA GLY A 80 2.89 -1.69 -3.96
C GLY A 80 3.99 -1.46 -5.00
N MET A 81 5.19 -2.04 -4.80
CA MET A 81 6.28 -1.94 -5.78
C MET A 81 5.99 -2.77 -7.04
N ALA A 82 5.42 -3.96 -6.90
CA ALA A 82 5.02 -4.76 -8.05
C ALA A 82 3.93 -4.05 -8.89
N SER A 83 2.94 -3.42 -8.22
CA SER A 83 1.93 -2.61 -8.91
C SER A 83 2.50 -1.32 -9.50
N ALA A 84 3.54 -0.72 -8.92
CA ALA A 84 4.20 0.45 -9.51
C ALA A 84 4.72 0.18 -10.93
N VAL A 85 5.29 -1.01 -11.18
CA VAL A 85 5.72 -1.40 -12.53
C VAL A 85 4.54 -1.40 -13.51
N LEU A 86 3.42 -2.01 -13.11
CA LEU A 86 2.21 -2.07 -13.94
C LEU A 86 1.58 -0.69 -14.14
N LEU A 87 1.53 0.13 -13.09
CA LEU A 87 0.99 1.49 -13.12
C LEU A 87 1.81 2.39 -14.04
N GLY A 88 3.14 2.31 -13.99
CA GLY A 88 4.03 3.06 -14.86
C GLY A 88 3.80 2.74 -16.34
N LEU A 89 3.63 1.45 -16.66
CA LEU A 89 3.44 0.99 -18.04
C LEU A 89 2.03 1.21 -18.57
N LEU A 90 0.99 0.98 -17.76
CA LEU A 90 -0.40 0.88 -18.22
C LEU A 90 -1.26 2.10 -17.91
N VAL A 91 -0.92 2.89 -16.88
CA VAL A 91 -1.78 3.98 -16.39
C VAL A 91 -1.11 5.33 -16.57
N PHE A 92 0.14 5.47 -16.12
CA PHE A 92 0.86 6.73 -16.14
C PHE A 92 1.69 6.96 -17.41
N ALA A 93 1.50 6.16 -18.46
CA ALA A 93 2.14 6.31 -19.77
C ALA A 93 3.67 6.56 -19.71
N GLY A 94 4.38 5.86 -18.81
CA GLY A 94 5.82 5.98 -18.63
C GLY A 94 6.30 7.04 -17.63
N VAL A 95 5.39 7.75 -16.95
CA VAL A 95 5.74 8.70 -15.87
C VAL A 95 6.06 7.93 -14.58
N TRP A 96 7.30 7.46 -14.48
CA TRP A 96 7.77 6.60 -13.39
C TRP A 96 7.72 7.24 -12.00
N GLN A 97 7.82 8.57 -11.90
CA GLN A 97 7.76 9.25 -10.60
C GLN A 97 6.42 8.97 -9.91
N MET A 98 5.31 9.05 -10.66
CA MET A 98 3.96 8.82 -10.13
C MET A 98 3.74 7.36 -9.74
N ALA A 99 4.27 6.43 -10.53
CA ALA A 99 4.23 5.00 -10.22
C ALA A 99 4.97 4.68 -8.92
N ILE A 100 6.19 5.21 -8.76
CA ILE A 100 7.01 5.01 -7.57
C ILE A 100 6.33 5.62 -6.34
N PHE A 101 5.78 6.85 -6.46
CA PHE A 101 5.02 7.46 -5.38
C PHE A 101 3.81 6.64 -4.97
N ALA A 102 3.04 6.12 -5.93
CA ALA A 102 1.90 5.27 -5.61
C ALA A 102 2.32 4.03 -4.81
N GLY A 103 3.40 3.36 -5.21
CA GLY A 103 3.93 2.24 -4.44
C GLY A 103 4.44 2.63 -3.04
N ALA A 104 5.11 3.78 -2.92
CA ALA A 104 5.62 4.28 -1.64
C ALA A 104 4.49 4.66 -0.68
N PHE A 105 3.45 5.32 -1.16
CA PHE A 105 2.29 5.70 -0.36
C PHE A 105 1.43 4.49 0.04
N CYS A 106 1.36 3.45 -0.81
CA CYS A 106 0.78 2.17 -0.42
C CYS A 106 1.55 1.53 0.75
N THR A 107 2.89 1.55 0.67
CA THR A 107 3.73 1.09 1.77
C THR A 107 3.49 1.88 3.05
N LEU A 108 3.43 3.21 2.94
CA LEU A 108 3.21 4.11 4.07
C LEU A 108 1.84 3.85 4.74
N GLY A 109 0.77 3.72 3.95
CA GLY A 109 -0.57 3.40 4.47
C GLY A 109 -0.59 2.05 5.19
N GLY A 110 0.10 1.04 4.65
CA GLY A 110 0.27 -0.26 5.29
C GLY A 110 1.05 -0.19 6.60
N ALA A 111 2.14 0.58 6.62
CA ALA A 111 2.99 0.76 7.79
C ALA A 111 2.27 1.50 8.94
N LEU A 112 1.59 2.61 8.63
CA LEU A 112 0.81 3.37 9.61
C LEU A 112 -0.29 2.50 10.24
N THR A 113 -1.03 1.78 9.40
CA THR A 113 -2.11 0.90 9.86
C THR A 113 -1.58 -0.27 10.68
N GLU A 114 -0.46 -0.86 10.28
CA GLU A 114 0.19 -1.91 11.07
C GLU A 114 0.62 -1.40 12.46
N ILE A 115 1.22 -0.21 12.56
CA ILE A 115 1.59 0.39 13.85
C ILE A 115 0.35 0.58 14.72
N LEU A 116 -0.75 1.09 14.16
CA LEU A 116 -2.01 1.29 14.88
C LEU A 116 -2.62 -0.03 15.37
N LEU A 117 -2.64 -1.06 14.51
CA LEU A 117 -3.13 -2.40 14.89
C LEU A 117 -2.26 -3.05 15.97
N ARG A 118 -0.93 -2.89 15.90
CA ARG A 118 -0.01 -3.39 16.93
C ARG A 118 -0.22 -2.72 18.28
N ARG A 119 -0.49 -1.41 18.30
CA ARG A 119 -0.84 -0.67 19.53
C ARG A 119 -2.13 -1.22 20.15
N ARG A 120 -3.19 -1.34 19.34
CA ARG A 120 -4.49 -1.89 19.78
C ARG A 120 -4.41 -3.32 20.34
N ARG A 121 -3.50 -4.16 19.82
CA ARG A 121 -3.28 -5.53 20.33
C ARG A 121 -2.45 -5.58 21.62
N ARG A 122 -1.73 -4.51 21.97
CA ARG A 122 -0.99 -4.42 23.25
C ARG A 122 -1.87 -3.91 24.40
N ASP A 123 -2.84 -3.04 24.07
CA ASP A 123 -3.75 -2.43 25.05
C ASP A 123 -4.94 -3.34 25.40
N ARG A 124 -5.11 -4.45 24.69
CA ARG A 124 -6.08 -5.51 24.97
C ARG A 124 -5.38 -6.68 25.65
#